data_AF-A0A3N6M0V2-F1
#
_entry.id   AF-A0A3N6M0V2-F1
#
_cell.length_a   1.000
_cell.length_b   1.000
_cell.length_c   1.000
_cell.angle_alpha   90.00
_cell.angle_beta   90.00
_cell.angle_gamma   90.00
#
_symmetry.space_group_name_H-M   'P 1'
#
loop_
_entity.id
_entity.type
_entity.pdbx_description
1 polymer ?
#
loop_
_entity_poly.entity_id
_entity_poly.type
_entity_poly.pdbx_seq_one_letter_code
_entity_poly.pdbx_strand_id
1 'polypeptide(L)' 'MSQATEESASEPSAETIREIGHDEYDPVGTFALIGLYFLILVFLWFFMYFVEFLGNDPTVVSGTAVVVALV' A
#
# COMPACT_ATOMS: atom_id res chain seq x y z
N MET A 1 -21.00 -57.66 -11.94
CA MET A 1 -20.25 -56.51 -12.49
C MET A 1 -20.98 -55.26 -12.01
N SER A 2 -20.90 -54.92 -10.72
CA SER A 2 -19.85 -54.10 -10.09
C SER A 2 -19.90 -52.67 -10.60
N GLN A 3 -20.67 -51.84 -9.88
CA GLN A 3 -20.59 -50.38 -9.96
C GLN A 3 -19.14 -49.96 -9.73
N ALA A 4 -18.46 -49.56 -10.79
CA ALA A 4 -17.19 -48.85 -10.73
C ALA A 4 -17.29 -47.71 -11.74
N THR A 5 -18.25 -46.83 -11.51
CA THR A 5 -18.16 -45.44 -11.90
C THR A 5 -18.31 -44.68 -10.60
N GLU A 6 -17.26 -44.80 -9.78
CA GLU A 6 -16.94 -43.79 -8.79
C GLU A 6 -16.54 -42.57 -9.60
N GLU A 7 -17.57 -41.80 -9.93
CA GLU A 7 -17.52 -40.37 -10.13
C GLU A 7 -16.52 -39.77 -9.15
N SER A 8 -15.30 -39.52 -9.63
CA SER A 8 -14.35 -38.64 -8.96
C SER A 8 -14.91 -37.23 -9.12
N ALA A 9 -15.97 -36.97 -8.34
CA ALA A 9 -16.51 -35.66 -8.11
C ALA A 9 -15.37 -34.84 -7.52
N SER A 10 -14.79 -33.99 -8.35
CA SER A 10 -13.94 -32.90 -7.91
C SER A 10 -14.85 -31.95 -7.12
N GLU A 11 -15.02 -32.22 -5.82
CA GLU A 11 -15.76 -31.33 -4.93
C GLU A 11 -14.98 -30.00 -4.86
N PRO A 12 -15.60 -28.86 -5.19
CA PRO A 12 -14.97 -27.57 -4.95
C PRO A 12 -14.81 -27.48 -3.43
N SER A 13 -13.56 -27.54 -2.98
CA SER A 13 -13.22 -27.51 -1.56
C SER A 13 -13.85 -26.26 -0.96
N ALA A 14 -14.91 -26.43 -0.17
CA ALA A 14 -15.54 -25.35 0.56
C ALA A 14 -14.45 -24.58 1.30
N GLU A 15 -14.40 -23.27 1.08
CA GLU A 15 -13.42 -22.34 1.65
C GLU A 15 -13.34 -22.57 3.17
N THR A 16 -12.36 -23.39 3.56
CA THR A 16 -12.14 -23.74 4.95
C THR A 16 -11.46 -22.55 5.57
N ILE A 17 -12.23 -21.71 6.27
CA ILE A 17 -11.71 -20.63 7.10
C ILE A 17 -10.88 -21.28 8.22
N ARG A 18 -9.58 -21.46 7.97
CA ARG A 18 -8.59 -21.96 8.93
C ARG A 18 -7.94 -20.76 9.61
N GLU A 19 -7.97 -20.75 10.93
CA GLU A 19 -7.20 -19.77 11.72
C GLU A 19 -5.70 -19.99 11.47
N ILE A 20 -5.02 -18.97 10.94
CA ILE A 20 -3.58 -18.99 10.70
C ILE A 20 -2.87 -18.58 12.00
N GLY A 21 -1.90 -19.37 12.46
CA GLY A 21 -1.08 -19.01 13.62
C GLY A 21 -0.15 -17.84 13.30
N HIS A 22 0.25 -17.06 14.31
CA HIS A 22 1.18 -15.94 14.13
C HIS A 22 2.55 -16.40 13.60
N ASP A 23 2.96 -17.62 13.93
CA ASP A 23 4.23 -18.22 13.53
C ASP A 23 4.26 -18.62 12.05
N GLU A 24 3.10 -18.81 11.43
CA GLU A 24 2.92 -19.13 10.01
C GLU A 24 2.75 -17.86 9.16
N TYR A 25 2.57 -16.69 9.80
CA TYR A 25 2.45 -15.41 9.11
C TYR A 25 3.81 -14.85 8.73
N ASP A 26 4.11 -14.79 7.43
CA ASP A 26 5.29 -14.12 6.88
C ASP A 26 4.93 -12.74 6.30
N PRO A 27 5.21 -11.63 7.01
CA PRO A 27 4.85 -10.28 6.58
C PRO A 27 5.78 -9.67 5.53
N VAL A 28 6.78 -10.39 5.00
CA VAL A 28 7.77 -9.80 4.08
C VAL A 28 7.11 -9.19 2.84
N GLY A 29 6.08 -9.83 2.28
CA GLY A 29 5.32 -9.28 1.14
C GLY A 29 4.60 -7.97 1.47
N THR A 30 3.91 -7.92 2.62
CA THR A 30 3.23 -6.71 3.10
C THR A 30 4.23 -5.58 3.38
N PHE A 31 5.37 -5.91 3.98
CA PHE A 31 6.43 -4.95 4.24
C PHE A 31 7.00 -4.38 2.93
N ALA A 32 7.22 -5.22 1.92
CA ALA A 32 7.69 -4.78 0.60
C ALA A 32 6.67 -3.84 -0.08
N LEU A 33 5.37 -4.15 0.00
CA LEU A 33 4.30 -3.29 -0.52
C LEU A 33 4.28 -1.92 0.15
N ILE A 34 4.33 -1.88 1.48
CA ILE A 34 4.36 -0.63 2.25
C ILE A 34 5.63 0.16 1.95
N GLY A 35 6.79 -0.51 1.92
CA GLY A 35 8.07 0.10 1.63
C GLY A 35 8.11 0.73 0.23
N LEU A 36 7.63 0.02 -0.79
CA LEU A 36 7.51 0.54 -2.15
C LEU A 36 6.57 1.73 -2.21
N TYR A 37 5.40 1.64 -1.57
CA TYR A 37 4.43 2.73 -1.50
C TYR A 37 5.03 3.98 -0.86
N PHE A 38 5.72 3.83 0.27
CA PHE A 38 6.40 4.93 0.96
C PHE A 38 7.47 5.58 0.06
N LEU A 39 8.23 4.77 -0.67
CA LEU A 39 9.27 5.26 -1.58
C LEU A 39 8.67 6.12 -2.71
N ILE A 40 7.53 5.69 -3.27
CA ILE A 40 6.76 6.47 -4.25
C ILE A 40 6.29 7.79 -3.65
N LEU A 41 5.77 7.78 -2.42
CA LEU A 41 5.32 9.01 -1.76
C LEU A 41 6.47 10.01 -1.55
N VAL A 42 7.61 9.56 -1.05
CA VAL A 42 8.80 10.42 -0.86
C VAL A 42 9.29 10.96 -2.20
N PHE A 43 9.32 10.12 -3.24
CA PHE A 43 9.70 10.54 -4.58
C PHE A 43 8.77 11.62 -5.14
N LEU A 44 7.45 11.41 -5.07
CA LEU A 44 6.46 12.38 -5.52
C LEU A 44 6.49 13.68 -4.70
N TRP A 45 6.65 13.57 -3.38
CA TRP A 45 6.81 14.71 -2.50
C TRP A 45 8.03 15.56 -2.87
N PHE A 46 9.19 14.91 -3.05
CA PHE A 46 10.41 15.56 -3.48
C PHE A 46 10.25 16.17 -4.88
N PHE A 47 9.63 15.45 -5.82
CA PHE A 47 9.37 15.95 -7.16
C PHE A 47 8.48 17.19 -7.16
N MET A 48 7.40 17.20 -6.38
CA MET A 48 6.53 18.37 -6.21
C MET A 48 7.29 19.58 -5.66
N TYR A 49 8.22 19.36 -4.72
CA TYR A 49 9.13 20.40 -4.25
C TYR A 49 9.94 21.00 -5.41
N PHE A 50 10.54 20.18 -6.29
CA PHE A 50 11.24 20.74 -7.47
C PHE A 50 10.32 21.51 -8.40
N VAL A 51 9.10 21.00 -8.67
CA VAL A 51 8.14 21.68 -9.54
C VAL A 51 7.75 23.06 -8.98
N GLU A 52 7.64 23.19 -7.67
CA GLU A 52 7.28 24.45 -7.01
C GLU A 52 8.45 25.43 -6.89
N PHE A 53 9.67 24.93 -6.62
CA PHE A 53 10.83 25.78 -6.30
C PHE A 53 11.86 25.91 -7.44
N LEU A 54 11.77 25.15 -8.53
CA LEU A 54 12.58 25.37 -9.74
C LEU A 54 11.86 26.31 -10.72
N GLY A 55 12.17 27.61 -10.65
CA GLY A 55 11.78 28.59 -11.67
C GLY A 55 10.72 29.61 -11.24
N ASN A 56 10.23 29.56 -10.01
CA ASN A 56 9.43 30.61 -9.38
C ASN A 56 10.00 30.89 -7.98
N ASP A 57 10.08 32.16 -7.58
CA ASP A 57 10.36 32.52 -6.18
C ASP A 57 9.32 31.85 -5.25
N PRO A 58 9.69 31.45 -4.02
CA PRO A 58 8.85 30.63 -3.15
C PRO A 58 7.47 31.27 -2.92
N THR A 59 6.44 30.74 -3.59
CA THR A 59 5.03 31.21 -3.43
C THR A 59 4.43 30.76 -2.10
N VAL A 60 5.04 29.75 -1.45
CA VAL A 60 4.67 29.32 -0.10
C VAL A 60 5.34 30.24 0.90
N VAL A 61 4.61 31.24 1.39
CA VAL A 61 5.09 32.04 2.51
C VAL A 61 5.31 31.12 3.70
N SER A 62 6.57 30.94 4.07
CA SER A 62 7.06 30.14 5.17
C SER A 62 6.53 30.70 6.51
N GLY A 63 5.30 30.34 6.90
CA GLY A 63 4.70 30.61 8.22
C GLY A 63 4.55 32.08 8.64
N THR A 64 5.16 33.02 7.94
CA THR A 64 5.23 34.45 8.29
C THR A 64 4.03 35.23 7.76
N ALA A 65 3.44 34.84 6.61
CA ALA A 65 2.21 35.47 6.11
C ALA A 65 1.01 35.20 7.02
N VAL A 66 0.92 34.02 7.64
CA VAL A 66 -0.20 33.70 8.54
C VAL A 66 -0.17 34.58 9.79
N VAL A 67 1.02 34.96 10.27
CA VAL A 67 1.18 35.86 11.43
C VAL A 67 0.85 37.32 11.06
N VAL A 68 1.17 37.77 9.84
CA VAL A 68 0.87 39.14 9.39
C VAL A 68 -0.61 39.34 9.05
N ALA A 69 -1.32 38.30 8.60
CA ALA A 69 -2.76 38.38 8.33
C ALA A 69 -3.64 38.34 9.60
N LEU A 70 -3.05 38.04 10.76
CA LEU A 70 -3.74 37.96 12.06
C LEU A 70 -3.39 39.12 13.02
N VAL A 71 -2.64 40.13 12.57
CA VAL A 71 -2.28 41.36 13.31
C VAL A 71 -2.92 42.59 12.67
#